data_AF-A0A0U5C1D5-F1
#
_entry.id   AF-A0A0U5C1D5-F1
#
_cell.length_a   1.000
_cell.length_b   1.000
_cell.length_c   1.000
_cell.angle_alpha   90.00
_cell.angle_beta   90.00
_cell.angle_gamma   90.00
#
_symmetry.space_group_name_H-M   'P 1'
#
loop_
_entity.id
_entity.type
_entity.pdbx_description
1 polymer ?
#
loop_
_entity_poly.entity_id
_entity_poly.type
_entity_poly.pdbx_seq_one_letter_code
_entity_poly.pdbx_strand_id
1 'polypeptide(L)'
;MSDAPFELVDAKDSFIDSDWFHHCRETRTPFVVVRSGEHSADVLWDYITLPPECDAALSDNLPALEQDARAIFDRYAIPESYLRVKATLIGFDRLPFDRAKSAAADLYHLIAAYLPVAESTGIPVGGAAHDRPKEAGARSEPAASTSLSLWVEAVSTSSAA
;
A
#
# COMPACT_ATOMS: atom_id res chain seq x y z
N MET A 1 10.00 12.57 -16.23
CA MET A 1 9.56 12.07 -14.92
C MET A 1 9.27 10.59 -15.09
N SER A 2 9.73 9.73 -14.19
CA SER A 2 9.50 8.29 -14.27
C SER A 2 8.00 8.01 -14.11
N ASP A 3 7.45 7.06 -14.87
CA ASP A 3 6.04 6.62 -14.78
C ASP A 3 5.76 5.77 -13.53
N ALA A 4 6.62 5.88 -12.52
CA ALA A 4 6.55 5.10 -11.29
C ALA A 4 5.67 5.85 -10.28
N PRO A 5 4.81 5.15 -9.52
CA PRO A 5 3.94 5.77 -8.51
C PRO A 5 4.69 6.12 -7.22
N PHE A 6 5.98 6.44 -7.32
CA PHE A 6 6.87 6.77 -6.21
C PHE A 6 8.06 7.58 -6.71
N GLU A 7 8.69 8.32 -5.79
CA GLU A 7 9.93 9.06 -6.05
C GLU A 7 11.15 8.29 -5.53
N LEU A 8 12.27 8.36 -6.27
CA LEU A 8 13.57 7.85 -5.83
C LEU A 8 14.38 9.00 -5.23
N VAL A 9 14.85 8.86 -3.99
CA VAL A 9 15.60 9.90 -3.28
C VAL A 9 16.86 9.33 -2.64
N ASP A 10 17.95 10.09 -2.57
CA ASP A 10 19.15 9.68 -1.83
C ASP A 10 18.86 9.71 -0.32
N ALA A 11 19.47 8.82 0.45
CA ALA A 11 19.32 8.79 1.90
C ALA A 11 19.75 10.09 2.62
N LYS A 12 20.58 10.89 1.98
CA LYS A 12 21.07 12.18 2.51
C LYS A 12 20.14 13.34 2.20
N ASP A 13 19.21 13.17 1.25
CA ASP A 13 18.36 14.25 0.78
C ASP A 13 17.04 14.30 1.56
N SER A 14 16.53 15.52 1.75
CA SER A 14 15.16 15.71 2.20
C SER A 14 14.22 15.43 1.04
N PHE A 15 13.16 14.68 1.31
CA PHE A 15 12.09 14.38 0.35
C PHE A 15 10.76 15.06 0.73
N ILE A 16 10.74 15.80 1.85
CA ILE A 16 9.60 16.63 2.23
C ILE A 16 9.62 17.88 1.34
N ASP A 17 8.45 18.27 0.81
CA ASP A 17 8.27 19.46 -0.05
C ASP A 17 8.87 19.34 -1.47
N SER A 18 8.97 18.12 -2.00
CA SER A 18 9.33 17.88 -3.42
C SER A 18 8.16 18.18 -4.38
N ASP A 19 8.45 18.31 -5.68
CA ASP A 19 7.42 18.40 -6.71
C ASP A 19 6.46 17.18 -6.65
N TRP A 20 6.98 16.00 -6.33
CA TRP A 20 6.18 14.79 -6.14
C TRP A 20 5.28 14.88 -4.91
N PHE A 21 5.77 15.46 -3.81
CA PHE A 21 4.97 15.72 -2.62
C PHE A 21 3.80 16.66 -2.94
N HIS A 22 4.07 17.77 -3.63
CA HIS A 22 3.02 18.71 -4.04
C HIS A 22 2.01 18.06 -4.97
N HIS A 23 2.48 17.29 -5.94
CA HIS A 23 1.62 16.54 -6.85
C HIS A 23 0.69 15.59 -6.08
N CYS A 24 1.24 14.74 -5.21
CA CYS A 24 0.44 13.78 -4.44
C CYS A 24 -0.62 14.48 -3.56
N ARG A 25 -0.26 15.63 -2.99
CA ARG A 25 -1.19 16.42 -2.19
C ARG A 25 -2.32 17.02 -3.04
N GLU A 26 -2.01 17.52 -4.24
CA GLU A 26 -2.99 18.08 -5.18
C GLU A 26 -3.93 17.01 -5.74
N THR A 27 -3.39 15.84 -6.10
CA THR A 27 -4.14 14.72 -6.68
C THR A 27 -4.78 13.82 -5.64
N ARG A 28 -4.50 14.05 -4.35
CA ARG A 28 -4.96 13.22 -3.21
C ARG A 28 -4.53 11.76 -3.36
N THR A 29 -3.30 11.55 -3.85
CA THR A 29 -2.72 10.22 -4.00
C THR A 29 -1.67 9.95 -2.93
N PRO A 30 -1.36 8.67 -2.63
CA PRO A 30 -0.33 8.34 -1.67
C PRO A 30 1.04 8.87 -2.08
N PHE A 31 1.71 9.57 -1.18
CA PHE A 31 3.11 9.95 -1.37
C PHE A 31 4.03 8.83 -0.87
N VAL A 32 4.56 8.05 -1.82
CA VAL A 32 5.52 6.98 -1.56
C VAL A 32 6.89 7.37 -2.10
N VAL A 33 7.93 7.10 -1.31
CA VAL A 33 9.33 7.32 -1.70
C VAL A 33 10.16 6.06 -1.47
N VAL A 34 11.16 5.86 -2.33
CA VAL A 34 12.23 4.88 -2.12
C VAL A 34 13.51 5.65 -1.84
N ARG A 35 13.99 5.55 -0.61
CA ARG A 35 15.20 6.20 -0.15
C ARG A 35 16.39 5.27 -0.30
N SER A 36 17.32 5.59 -1.20
CA SER A 36 18.50 4.78 -1.49
C SER A 36 19.63 5.02 -0.50
N GLY A 37 20.04 3.99 0.24
CA GLY A 37 21.27 3.96 1.02
C GLY A 37 22.45 3.35 0.24
N GLU A 38 23.54 3.05 0.93
CA GLU A 38 24.74 2.49 0.27
C GLU A 38 24.54 1.03 -0.18
N HIS A 39 23.77 0.25 0.58
CA HIS A 39 23.62 -1.20 0.37
C HIS A 39 22.16 -1.68 0.37
N SER A 40 21.23 -0.80 0.75
CA SER A 40 19.81 -1.11 0.85
C SER A 40 18.99 0.14 0.59
N ALA A 41 17.68 -0.03 0.43
CA ALA A 41 16.74 1.07 0.34
C ALA A 41 15.63 0.94 1.37
N ASP A 42 15.10 2.09 1.75
CA ASP A 42 13.91 2.19 2.59
C ASP A 42 12.74 2.63 1.72
N VAL A 43 11.58 2.00 1.88
CA VAL A 43 10.32 2.43 1.25
C VAL A 43 9.50 3.12 2.32
N LEU A 44 9.05 4.35 2.05
CA LEU A 44 8.31 5.15 3.02
C LEU A 44 7.03 5.66 2.38
N TRP A 45 5.94 5.57 3.13
CA TRP A 45 4.73 6.35 2.89
C TRP A 45 4.52 7.32 4.06
N ASP A 46 4.18 8.57 3.73
CA ASP A 46 3.88 9.64 4.69
C ASP A 46 2.42 10.09 4.57
N TYR A 47 1.71 10.00 5.69
CA TYR A 47 0.31 10.39 5.82
C TYR A 47 0.07 11.89 5.73
N ILE A 48 1.04 12.74 6.12
CA ILE A 48 0.93 14.21 6.14
C ILE A 48 0.60 14.76 4.74
N THR A 49 0.90 13.98 3.70
CA THR A 49 0.61 14.33 2.31
C THR A 49 -0.87 14.30 1.97
N LEU A 50 -1.70 13.63 2.78
CA LEU A 50 -3.12 13.46 2.54
C LEU A 50 -3.95 14.55 3.23
N PRO A 51 -5.06 14.97 2.62
CA PRO A 51 -6.03 15.85 3.26
C PRO A 51 -6.71 15.21 4.49
N PRO A 52 -7.15 16.00 5.49
CA PRO A 52 -7.78 15.50 6.72
C PRO A 52 -9.02 14.61 6.49
N GLU A 53 -9.72 14.76 5.36
CA GLU A 53 -10.85 13.89 5.01
C GLU A 53 -10.45 12.41 4.77
N CYS A 54 -9.18 12.14 4.45
CA CYS A 54 -8.67 10.77 4.33
C CYS A 54 -8.44 10.12 5.69
N ASP A 55 -8.38 10.92 6.75
CA ASP A 55 -7.91 10.49 8.07
C ASP A 55 -8.83 9.46 8.71
N ALA A 56 -10.14 9.70 8.61
CA ALA A 56 -11.14 8.80 9.18
C ALA A 56 -11.09 7.43 8.51
N ALA A 57 -11.00 7.39 7.18
CA ALA A 57 -10.96 6.13 6.42
C ALA A 57 -9.73 5.29 6.78
N LEU A 58 -8.55 5.92 6.90
CA LEU A 58 -7.32 5.23 7.28
C LEU A 58 -7.32 4.80 8.75
N SER A 59 -7.81 5.66 9.65
CA SER A 59 -7.86 5.39 11.09
C SER A 59 -8.82 4.24 11.43
N ASP A 60 -10.01 4.24 10.84
CA ASP A 60 -11.02 3.20 11.06
C ASP A 60 -10.56 1.82 10.55
N ASN A 61 -9.65 1.79 9.58
CA ASN A 61 -9.12 0.58 8.96
C ASN A 61 -7.67 0.26 9.36
N LEU A 62 -7.09 0.97 10.33
CA LEU A 62 -5.67 0.85 10.66
C LEU A 62 -5.21 -0.59 10.96
N PRO A 63 -5.94 -1.43 11.72
CA PRO A 63 -5.53 -2.82 11.94
C PRO A 63 -5.47 -3.67 10.66
N ALA A 64 -6.42 -3.46 9.74
CA ALA A 64 -6.44 -4.16 8.45
C ALA A 64 -5.31 -3.66 7.55
N LEU A 65 -5.12 -2.34 7.50
CA LEU A 65 -4.03 -1.71 6.77
C LEU A 65 -2.66 -2.20 7.26
N GLU A 66 -2.46 -2.33 8.58
CA GLU A 66 -1.23 -2.87 9.16
C GLU A 66 -0.99 -4.32 8.73
N GLN A 67 -2.03 -5.16 8.76
CA GLN A 67 -1.94 -6.55 8.34
C GLN A 67 -1.60 -6.68 6.85
N ASP A 68 -2.22 -5.87 6.00
CA ASP A 68 -1.95 -5.90 4.56
C ASP A 68 -0.56 -5.33 4.23
N ALA A 69 -0.12 -4.28 4.93
CA ALA A 69 1.23 -3.74 4.81
C ALA A 69 2.29 -4.77 5.26
N ARG A 70 2.01 -5.54 6.32
CA ARG A 70 2.82 -6.69 6.74
C ARG A 70 2.93 -7.73 5.64
N ALA A 71 1.81 -8.09 5.02
CA ALA A 71 1.80 -9.07 3.93
C ALA A 71 2.61 -8.59 2.71
N ILE A 72 2.65 -7.29 2.42
CA ILE A 72 3.55 -6.73 1.40
C ILE A 72 5.00 -6.86 1.85
N PHE A 73 5.32 -6.39 3.06
CA PHE A 73 6.67 -6.43 3.60
C PHE A 73 7.25 -7.84 3.55
N ASP A 74 6.50 -8.86 4.01
CA ASP A 74 6.97 -10.24 4.07
C ASP A 74 7.32 -10.83 2.70
N ARG A 75 6.72 -10.35 1.60
CA ARG A 75 7.07 -10.79 0.23
C ARG A 75 8.46 -10.30 -0.21
N TYR A 76 8.89 -9.14 0.28
CA TYR A 76 10.09 -8.47 -0.19
C TYR A 76 11.24 -8.51 0.82
N ALA A 77 10.93 -8.72 2.10
CA ALA A 77 11.87 -8.70 3.19
C ALA A 77 13.01 -9.72 3.05
N ILE A 78 14.14 -9.35 3.63
CA ILE A 78 15.24 -10.24 4.00
C ILE A 78 15.37 -10.23 5.53
N PRO A 79 16.17 -11.13 6.15
CA PRO A 79 16.28 -11.20 7.62
C PRO A 79 16.66 -9.88 8.29
N GLU A 80 17.39 -9.01 7.59
CA GLU A 80 17.83 -7.70 8.09
C GLU A 80 16.80 -6.58 7.92
N SER A 81 15.75 -6.83 7.15
CA SER A 81 14.67 -5.87 6.90
C SER A 81 13.77 -5.72 8.12
N TYR A 82 13.14 -4.55 8.26
CA TYR A 82 12.16 -4.32 9.32
C TYR A 82 10.97 -3.50 8.83
N LEU A 83 9.80 -3.81 9.39
CA LEU A 83 8.57 -3.06 9.15
C LEU A 83 8.36 -2.07 10.29
N ARG A 84 8.08 -0.82 9.94
CA ARG A 84 7.58 0.21 10.84
C ARG A 84 6.17 0.59 10.41
N VAL A 85 5.18 0.33 11.26
CA VAL A 85 3.81 0.85 11.10
C VAL A 85 3.52 1.79 12.25
N LYS A 86 3.03 2.98 11.90
CA LYS A 86 2.49 3.99 12.80
C LYS A 86 1.21 4.52 12.16
N ALA A 87 0.35 5.14 12.97
CA ALA A 87 -0.90 5.74 12.48
C ALA A 87 -0.70 6.68 11.28
N THR A 88 0.47 7.33 11.18
CA THR A 88 0.77 8.32 10.14
C THR A 88 1.92 7.94 9.22
N LEU A 89 2.45 6.72 9.32
CA LEU A 89 3.63 6.33 8.53
C LEU A 89 3.75 4.81 8.41
N ILE A 90 4.01 4.34 7.20
CA ILE A 90 4.45 2.97 6.94
C ILE A 90 5.83 3.01 6.31
N GLY A 91 6.75 2.20 6.86
CA GLY A 91 8.13 2.10 6.39
C GLY A 91 8.58 0.66 6.25
N PHE A 92 9.09 0.29 5.08
CA PHE A 92 9.81 -0.95 4.85
C PHE A 92 11.29 -0.62 4.77
N ASP A 93 12.01 -0.87 5.84
CA ASP A 93 13.40 -0.45 5.93
C ASP A 93 14.34 -1.60 5.59
N ARG A 94 15.50 -1.25 5.02
CA ARG A 94 16.57 -2.18 4.61
C ARG A 94 16.11 -3.28 3.65
N LEU A 95 15.37 -2.90 2.61
CA LEU A 95 15.07 -3.79 1.49
C LEU A 95 16.23 -3.79 0.47
N PRO A 96 16.48 -4.91 -0.24
CA PRO A 96 17.31 -4.89 -1.45
C PRO A 96 16.74 -3.92 -2.49
N PHE A 97 17.60 -3.20 -3.19
CA PHE A 97 17.20 -2.16 -4.16
C PHE A 97 16.16 -2.61 -5.19
N ASP A 98 16.38 -3.79 -5.78
CA ASP A 98 15.48 -4.32 -6.81
C ASP A 98 14.09 -4.65 -6.24
N ARG A 99 14.02 -5.02 -4.95
CA ARG A 99 12.77 -5.33 -4.26
C ARG A 99 12.07 -4.07 -3.76
N ALA A 100 12.83 -3.05 -3.35
CA ALA A 100 12.29 -1.81 -2.80
C ALA A 100 11.36 -1.08 -3.79
N LYS A 101 11.72 -1.04 -5.08
CA LYS A 101 10.86 -0.43 -6.12
C LYS A 101 9.52 -1.15 -6.28
N SER A 102 9.55 -2.48 -6.27
CA SER A 102 8.33 -3.30 -6.37
C SER A 102 7.47 -3.16 -5.10
N ALA A 103 8.11 -3.16 -3.92
CA ALA A 103 7.44 -2.93 -2.66
C ALA A 103 6.82 -1.53 -2.56
N ALA A 104 7.44 -0.51 -3.14
CA ALA A 104 6.91 0.85 -3.20
C ALA A 104 5.65 0.94 -4.08
N ALA A 105 5.65 0.27 -5.23
CA ALA A 105 4.45 0.20 -6.07
C ALA A 105 3.30 -0.53 -5.35
N ASP A 106 3.58 -1.68 -4.73
CA ASP A 106 2.58 -2.41 -3.94
C ASP A 106 2.05 -1.57 -2.76
N LEU A 107 2.93 -0.87 -2.04
CA LEU A 107 2.54 0.02 -0.94
C LEU A 107 1.67 1.17 -1.44
N TYR A 108 2.02 1.80 -2.55
CA TYR A 108 1.19 2.84 -3.17
C TYR A 108 -0.23 2.32 -3.46
N HIS A 109 -0.34 1.17 -4.13
CA HIS A 109 -1.63 0.59 -4.46
C HIS A 109 -2.44 0.18 -3.23
N LEU A 110 -1.76 -0.29 -2.18
CA LEU A 110 -2.40 -0.57 -0.90
C LEU A 110 -3.02 0.69 -0.31
N ILE A 111 -2.25 1.76 -0.11
CA ILE A 111 -2.78 2.99 0.49
C ILE A 111 -3.91 3.55 -0.37
N ALA A 112 -3.74 3.60 -1.69
CA ALA A 112 -4.75 4.11 -2.61
C ALA A 112 -6.09 3.37 -2.49
N ALA A 113 -6.09 2.08 -2.16
CA ALA A 113 -7.30 1.29 -1.95
C ALA A 113 -8.09 1.67 -0.69
N TYR A 114 -7.44 2.31 0.30
CA TYR A 114 -8.08 2.82 1.52
C TYR A 114 -8.49 4.29 1.41
N LEU A 115 -8.03 5.01 0.39
CA LEU A 115 -8.41 6.40 0.20
C LEU A 115 -9.82 6.48 -0.40
N PRO A 116 -10.62 7.49 0.02
CA PRO A 116 -11.90 7.74 -0.62
C PRO A 116 -11.64 8.04 -2.10
N VAL A 117 -12.45 7.44 -2.98
CA VAL A 117 -12.46 7.82 -4.39
C VAL A 117 -12.79 9.31 -4.42
N ALA A 118 -11.95 10.11 -5.08
CA ALA A 118 -12.27 11.50 -5.33
C ALA A 118 -13.56 11.52 -6.16
N GLU A 119 -14.70 11.70 -5.50
CA GLU A 119 -15.94 11.94 -6.20
C GLU A 119 -15.71 13.22 -7.01
N SER A 120 -15.69 13.06 -8.34
CA SER A 120 -15.68 14.18 -9.25
C SER A 120 -16.93 15.01 -8.92
N THR A 121 -16.75 16.14 -8.26
CA THR A 121 -17.83 17.07 -7.97
C THR A 121 -18.38 17.61 -9.29
N GLY A 122 -19.42 16.95 -9.81
CA GLY A 122 -20.49 17.48 -10.66
C GLY A 122 -20.15 17.96 -12.08
N ILE A 123 -20.54 17.15 -13.07
CA ILE A 123 -21.47 17.62 -14.12
C ILE A 123 -22.57 16.56 -14.30
N PRO A 124 -23.86 16.87 -14.06
CA PRO A 124 -24.95 16.00 -14.47
C PRO A 124 -25.22 16.26 -15.96
N VAL A 125 -24.62 15.46 -16.84
CA VAL A 125 -25.15 15.32 -18.21
C VAL A 125 -26.15 14.18 -18.19
N GLY A 126 -27.42 14.57 -18.09
CA GLY A 126 -28.54 13.71 -18.41
C GLY A 126 -28.41 13.22 -19.86
N GLY A 127 -28.59 11.92 -20.05
CA GLY A 127 -28.56 11.30 -21.37
C GLY A 127 -29.09 9.88 -21.29
N ALA A 128 -30.34 9.73 -21.70
CA ALA A 128 -31.18 8.54 -21.61
C ALA A 128 -30.59 7.24 -22.19
N ALA A 129 -30.84 6.16 -21.45
CA ALA A 129 -31.57 4.93 -21.83
C ALA A 129 -31.26 4.16 -23.13
N HIS A 130 -31.16 2.83 -22.92
CA HIS A 130 -31.27 1.69 -23.85
C HIS A 130 -30.04 1.44 -24.76
N ASP A 131 -29.48 0.23 -24.85
CA ASP A 131 -30.15 -1.06 -24.99
C ASP A 131 -29.22 -2.24 -24.59
N ARG A 132 -29.80 -3.33 -24.06
CA ARG A 132 -29.22 -4.65 -23.76
C ARG A 132 -30.12 -5.63 -24.53
N PRO A 133 -29.67 -6.70 -25.22
CA PRO A 133 -29.07 -7.91 -24.58
C PRO A 133 -28.04 -8.64 -25.49
N LYS A 134 -27.29 -9.69 -25.08
CA LYS A 134 -27.78 -11.07 -24.86
C LYS A 134 -26.62 -12.03 -24.50
N GLU A 135 -26.94 -13.01 -23.65
CA GLU A 135 -26.13 -14.12 -23.13
C GLU A 135 -25.65 -15.18 -24.14
N ALA A 136 -24.54 -15.85 -23.81
CA ALA A 136 -24.29 -17.32 -23.83
C ALA A 136 -22.76 -17.53 -23.70
N GLY A 137 -22.17 -18.47 -22.98
CA GLY A 137 -22.66 -19.63 -22.24
C GLY A 137 -21.49 -20.26 -21.46
N ALA A 138 -21.84 -21.26 -20.65
CA ALA A 138 -21.08 -21.92 -19.60
C ALA A 138 -19.72 -22.54 -19.99
N ARG A 139 -18.79 -22.60 -19.03
CA ARG A 139 -18.29 -23.88 -18.48
C ARG A 139 -17.51 -23.70 -17.18
N SER A 140 -17.91 -24.47 -16.17
CA SER A 140 -17.21 -24.68 -14.90
C SER A 140 -16.14 -25.77 -15.05
N GLU A 141 -14.97 -25.56 -14.44
CA GLU A 141 -14.06 -26.64 -14.03
C GLU A 141 -13.54 -26.33 -12.61
N PRO A 142 -13.66 -27.27 -11.66
CA PRO A 142 -13.06 -27.16 -10.34
C PRO A 142 -11.75 -27.95 -10.29
N ALA A 143 -10.67 -27.36 -9.77
CA ALA A 143 -9.48 -28.13 -9.42
C ALA A 143 -8.75 -27.56 -8.19
N ALA A 144 -8.74 -28.41 -7.16
CA ALA A 144 -7.71 -28.60 -6.14
C ALA A 144 -7.46 -27.46 -5.13
N SER A 145 -8.25 -27.49 -4.06
CA SER A 145 -7.79 -27.12 -2.72
C SER A 145 -6.63 -28.03 -2.30
N THR A 146 -5.45 -27.44 -2.10
CA THR A 146 -4.35 -28.11 -1.38
C THR A 146 -4.26 -27.48 -0.01
N SER A 147 -4.67 -28.25 1.00
CA SER A 147 -4.59 -27.90 2.41
C SER A 147 -3.14 -27.66 2.81
N LEU A 148 -2.82 -26.41 3.17
CA LEU A 148 -1.58 -26.11 3.89
C LEU A 148 -1.83 -26.33 5.38
N SER A 149 -1.07 -27.24 5.95
CA SER A 149 -1.10 -27.61 7.35
C SER A 149 -0.80 -26.40 8.24
N LEU A 150 -1.81 -25.98 9.00
CA LEU A 150 -1.68 -25.10 10.16
C LEU A 150 -0.80 -25.79 11.21
N TRP A 151 0.45 -25.35 11.35
CA TRP A 151 1.21 -25.55 12.57
C TRP A 151 0.80 -24.47 13.57
N VAL A 152 -0.09 -24.85 14.48
CA VAL A 152 -0.37 -24.09 15.70
C VAL A 152 0.66 -24.55 16.74
N GLU A 153 1.70 -23.77 16.99
CA GLU A 153 2.50 -23.95 18.20
C GLU A 153 1.76 -23.32 19.38
N ALA A 154 1.49 -24.16 20.37
CA ALA A 154 0.82 -23.82 21.60
C ALA A 154 1.66 -22.84 22.43
N VAL A 155 1.00 -21.78 22.89
CA VAL A 155 1.47 -20.90 23.96
C VAL A 155 1.71 -21.76 25.21
N SER A 156 2.97 -21.92 25.60
CA SER A 156 3.33 -22.34 26.95
C SER A 156 3.26 -21.13 27.87
N THR A 157 2.14 -21.00 28.59
CA THR A 157 2.06 -20.11 29.76
C THR A 157 2.85 -20.74 30.90
N SER A 158 4.07 -20.25 31.16
CA SER A 158 4.75 -20.54 32.41
C SER A 158 4.35 -19.48 33.44
N SER A 159 3.37 -19.84 34.26
CA SER A 159 3.07 -19.14 35.51
C SER A 159 4.12 -19.55 36.54
N ALA A 160 4.85 -18.59 37.12
CA ALA A 160 5.72 -18.82 38.26
C ALA A 160 5.27 -17.91 39.42
N ALA A 161 5.23 -18.55 40.58
CA ALA A 161 4.61 -18.16 41.84
C ALA A 161 5.22 -16.92 42.50
#